data_AF-A0A317KJ13-F1
#
_entry.id   AF-A0A317KJ13-F1
#
_cell.length_a   1.000
_cell.length_b   1.000
_cell.length_c   1.000
_cell.angle_alpha   90.00
_cell.angle_beta   90.00
_cell.angle_gamma   90.00
#
_symmetry.space_group_name_H-M   'P 1'
#
loop_
_entity.id
_entity.type
_entity.pdbx_description
1 polymer ?
#
loop_
_entity_poly.entity_id
_entity_poly.type
_entity_poly.pdbx_seq_one_letter_code
_entity_poly.pdbx_strand_id
1 'polypeptide(L)'
;MEAARILTALADLAPAGAERVLDVSGSGRPLVWLPEPDRAPRNARLDRLAALDALHRDERLLRRGLAFLVGTADVDGARRRVRLPLLAQPVRLERARRGYRVVPAGDLELTPLIEDRELAARLEAAPGLAGPGWLAATGTTAWIDAAAEAAGLKVHGVLAEPPRGIDDSVLTGVAAAAIFVTRDVFAGRLRDILLSWAGRPGLEATALSRLYVDTGRPQEGVPTHDHGPHPADEVLSPLPLNAAQRDVVRRTRTEPLVVVSGAPGNGKSHTLVAAALDTVDRGGSVLVATQSVHAADVLGELLRRHPGPIPVLFGDAEQR
;
A
#
# COMPACT_ATOMS: atom_id res chain seq x y z
N MET A 1 -0.68 -31.17 -0.84
CA MET A 1 -1.68 -30.07 -0.80
C MET A 1 -1.11 -28.91 -1.57
N GLU A 2 -1.86 -28.36 -2.51
CA GLU A 2 -1.42 -27.23 -3.34
C GLU A 2 -1.71 -25.93 -2.57
N ALA A 3 -0.74 -25.02 -2.45
CA ALA A 3 -0.86 -23.79 -1.66
C ALA A 3 -2.12 -22.98 -2.02
N ALA A 4 -2.52 -22.99 -3.29
CA ALA A 4 -3.76 -22.39 -3.79
C ALA A 4 -4.99 -22.87 -3.01
N ARG A 5 -5.12 -24.19 -2.74
CA ARG A 5 -6.26 -24.75 -2.00
C ARG A 5 -6.31 -24.25 -0.55
N ILE A 6 -5.15 -24.12 0.09
CA ILE A 6 -5.06 -23.61 1.47
C ILE A 6 -5.50 -22.15 1.51
N LEU A 7 -5.03 -21.33 0.56
CA LEU A 7 -5.42 -19.92 0.47
C LEU A 7 -6.91 -19.75 0.18
N THR A 8 -7.49 -20.55 -0.73
CA THR A 8 -8.95 -20.56 -0.97
C THR A 8 -9.73 -20.92 0.29
N ALA A 9 -9.30 -21.97 1.01
CA ALA A 9 -9.96 -22.35 2.27
C ALA A 9 -9.85 -21.27 3.35
N LEU A 10 -8.71 -20.58 3.46
CA LEU A 10 -8.56 -19.43 4.36
C LEU A 10 -9.45 -18.26 3.95
N ALA A 11 -9.66 -18.07 2.64
CA ALA A 11 -10.56 -17.04 2.13
C ALA A 11 -12.02 -17.29 2.52
N ASP A 12 -12.45 -18.55 2.55
CA ASP A 12 -13.80 -18.94 3.00
C ASP A 12 -14.00 -18.73 4.52
N LEU A 13 -12.91 -18.77 5.29
CA LEU A 13 -12.90 -18.50 6.74
C LEU A 13 -12.67 -17.02 7.07
N ALA A 14 -12.28 -16.20 6.09
CA ALA A 14 -12.08 -14.77 6.31
C ALA A 14 -13.42 -14.11 6.67
N PRO A 15 -13.41 -13.07 7.53
CA PRO A 15 -14.63 -12.34 7.88
C PRO A 15 -15.38 -11.94 6.62
N ALA A 16 -16.72 -12.08 6.61
CA ALA A 16 -17.55 -11.62 5.51
C ALA A 16 -17.13 -10.18 5.16
N GLY A 17 -16.64 -10.02 3.93
CA GLY A 17 -15.85 -8.85 3.54
C GLY A 17 -16.55 -7.55 3.92
N ALA A 18 -15.81 -6.62 4.52
CA ALA A 18 -16.25 -5.24 4.57
C ALA A 18 -16.59 -4.83 3.13
N GLU A 19 -17.88 -4.55 2.95
CA GLU A 19 -18.55 -4.07 1.75
C GLU A 19 -17.62 -3.16 0.92
N ARG A 20 -17.59 -3.35 -0.41
CA ARG A 20 -16.93 -2.41 -1.34
C ARG A 20 -17.25 -0.99 -0.87
N VAL A 21 -16.23 -0.22 -0.46
CA VAL A 21 -16.46 1.12 0.11
C VAL A 21 -16.79 2.07 -1.04
N LEU A 22 -18.09 2.14 -1.38
CA LEU A 22 -18.60 3.00 -2.43
C LEU A 22 -18.87 4.41 -1.92
N ASP A 23 -19.04 4.61 -0.60
CA ASP A 23 -19.26 5.92 0.03
C ASP A 23 -18.26 6.15 1.17
N VAL A 24 -17.21 6.93 0.90
CA VAL A 24 -16.19 7.29 1.91
C VAL A 24 -16.75 8.20 3.02
N SER A 25 -17.93 8.78 2.82
CA SER A 25 -18.67 9.56 3.82
C SER A 25 -19.77 8.75 4.52
N GLY A 26 -19.88 7.45 4.21
CA GLY A 26 -20.82 6.53 4.86
C GLY A 26 -20.67 6.57 6.38
N SER A 27 -21.74 6.23 7.13
CA SER A 27 -21.80 6.34 8.60
C SER A 27 -21.59 7.76 9.17
N GLY A 28 -21.77 8.82 8.36
CA GLY A 28 -21.62 10.21 8.79
C GLY A 28 -20.18 10.69 8.85
N ARG A 29 -19.25 9.96 8.23
CA ARG A 29 -17.83 10.33 8.14
C ARG A 29 -17.68 11.65 7.36
N PRO A 30 -16.77 12.54 7.78
CA PRO A 30 -16.63 13.83 7.14
C PRO A 30 -15.99 13.73 5.74
N LEU A 31 -16.60 14.42 4.78
CA LEU A 31 -16.06 14.72 3.45
C LEU A 31 -16.09 16.23 3.25
N VAL A 32 -14.93 16.85 3.03
CA VAL A 32 -14.78 18.30 2.90
C VAL A 32 -14.14 18.63 1.56
N TRP A 33 -14.91 19.20 0.64
CA TRP A 33 -14.40 19.70 -0.63
C TRP A 33 -13.37 20.82 -0.41
N LEU A 34 -12.33 20.81 -1.23
CA LEU A 34 -11.25 21.78 -1.17
C LEU A 34 -11.36 22.77 -2.34
N PRO A 35 -11.07 24.06 -2.11
CA PRO A 35 -10.99 25.05 -3.19
C PRO A 35 -9.78 24.82 -4.09
N GLU A 36 -8.67 24.35 -3.52
CA GLU A 36 -7.45 23.96 -4.24
C GLU A 36 -6.95 22.61 -3.66
N PRO A 37 -6.34 21.72 -4.45
CA PRO A 37 -5.92 20.39 -4.00
C PRO A 37 -4.95 20.38 -2.81
N ASP A 38 -4.15 21.43 -2.67
CA ASP A 38 -3.08 21.54 -1.66
C ASP A 38 -3.43 22.51 -0.52
N ARG A 39 -4.64 23.07 -0.50
CA ARG A 39 -5.07 24.04 0.51
C ARG A 39 -6.45 23.72 1.06
N ALA A 40 -6.56 23.75 2.39
CA ALA A 40 -7.82 23.59 3.08
C ALA A 40 -8.17 24.84 3.90
N PRO A 41 -9.40 25.36 3.79
CA PRO A 41 -9.83 26.53 4.55
C PRO A 41 -9.89 26.21 6.05
N ARG A 42 -9.75 27.23 6.90
CA ARG A 42 -9.95 27.03 8.35
C ARG A 42 -11.43 26.97 8.66
N ASN A 43 -11.90 25.84 9.21
CA ASN A 43 -13.26 25.70 9.72
C ASN A 43 -13.30 24.61 10.80
N ALA A 44 -14.36 24.58 11.61
CA ALA A 44 -14.48 23.65 12.73
C ALA A 44 -14.37 22.16 12.32
N ARG A 45 -14.77 21.80 11.09
CA ARG A 45 -14.71 20.42 10.58
C ARG A 45 -13.27 20.02 10.27
N LEU A 46 -12.51 20.88 9.58
CA LEU A 46 -11.10 20.64 9.28
C LEU A 46 -10.22 20.76 10.53
N ASP A 47 -10.55 21.65 11.46
CA ASP A 47 -9.86 21.74 12.76
C ASP A 47 -10.00 20.41 13.54
N ARG A 48 -11.19 19.81 13.53
CA ARG A 48 -11.44 18.48 14.13
C ARG A 48 -10.68 17.36 13.41
N LEU A 49 -10.61 17.42 12.09
CA LEU A 49 -9.87 16.44 11.29
C LEU A 49 -8.36 16.51 11.54
N ALA A 50 -7.80 17.72 11.58
CA ALA A 50 -6.39 17.93 11.90
C ALA A 50 -6.07 17.44 13.33
N ALA A 51 -6.97 17.66 14.30
CA ALA A 51 -6.81 17.15 15.65
C ALA A 51 -6.90 15.60 15.70
N LEU A 52 -7.82 14.99 14.96
CA LEU A 52 -7.96 13.53 14.89
C LEU A 52 -6.71 12.87 14.30
N ASP A 53 -6.17 13.43 13.22
CA ASP A 53 -4.94 12.96 12.58
C ASP A 53 -3.73 13.12 13.51
N ALA A 54 -3.64 14.24 14.25
CA ALA A 54 -2.58 14.44 15.23
C ALA A 54 -2.60 13.42 16.38
N LEU A 55 -3.79 12.95 16.79
CA LEU A 55 -3.95 11.93 17.83
C LEU A 55 -3.62 10.51 17.35
N HIS A 56 -3.79 10.22 16.05
CA HIS A 56 -3.57 8.89 15.45
C HIS A 56 -2.55 8.98 14.32
N ARG A 57 -1.43 9.66 14.57
CA ARG A 57 -0.46 10.01 13.52
C ARG A 57 0.02 8.78 12.74
N ASP A 58 0.27 7.66 13.43
CA ASP A 58 0.80 6.44 12.82
C ASP A 58 -0.22 5.71 11.93
N GLU A 59 -1.52 5.95 12.13
CA GLU A 59 -2.59 5.28 11.38
C GLU A 59 -2.91 5.94 10.03
N ARG A 60 -2.37 7.15 9.76
CA ARG A 60 -2.56 7.88 8.50
C ARG A 60 -4.02 7.94 8.04
N LEU A 61 -4.93 8.20 8.99
CA LEU A 61 -6.37 8.13 8.79
C LEU A 61 -6.90 9.17 7.79
N LEU A 62 -6.21 10.30 7.67
CA LEU A 62 -6.62 11.41 6.83
C LEU A 62 -6.15 11.22 5.39
N ARG A 63 -7.08 11.30 4.44
CA ARG A 63 -6.79 11.16 3.02
C ARG A 63 -7.32 12.35 2.21
N ARG A 64 -6.55 12.72 1.19
CA ARG A 64 -6.99 13.59 0.10
C ARG A 64 -7.45 12.70 -1.05
N GLY A 65 -8.72 12.82 -1.41
CA GLY A 65 -9.24 12.30 -2.66
C GLY A 65 -9.12 13.34 -3.77
N LEU A 66 -8.91 12.88 -4.99
CA LEU A 66 -8.98 13.64 -6.23
C LEU A 66 -9.92 12.90 -7.20
N ALA A 67 -10.61 13.65 -8.06
CA ALA A 67 -11.50 13.10 -9.08
C ALA A 67 -12.55 12.14 -8.48
N PHE A 68 -13.67 12.69 -8.00
CA PHE A 68 -14.69 11.91 -7.29
C PHE A 68 -15.80 11.42 -8.21
N LEU A 69 -16.37 10.27 -7.87
CA LEU A 69 -17.68 9.82 -8.33
C LEU A 69 -18.69 10.09 -7.23
N VAL A 70 -19.78 10.80 -7.56
CA VAL A 70 -20.80 11.22 -6.60
C VAL A 70 -22.19 11.00 -7.19
N GLY A 71 -23.10 10.42 -6.42
CA GLY A 71 -24.49 10.18 -6.84
C GLY A 71 -24.98 8.80 -6.44
N THR A 72 -25.74 8.15 -7.32
CA THR A 72 -26.10 6.73 -7.17
C THR A 72 -25.74 5.91 -8.39
N ALA A 73 -25.38 4.64 -8.17
CA ALA A 73 -25.09 3.67 -9.22
C ALA A 73 -25.77 2.34 -8.88
N ASP A 74 -26.08 1.54 -9.90
CA ASP A 74 -26.45 0.14 -9.72
C ASP A 74 -25.17 -0.67 -9.49
N VAL A 75 -25.06 -1.28 -8.31
CA VAL A 75 -23.94 -2.15 -7.95
C VAL A 75 -24.50 -3.44 -7.37
N ASP A 76 -24.15 -4.55 -8.01
CA ASP A 76 -24.61 -5.90 -7.66
C ASP A 76 -26.16 -6.02 -7.65
N GLY A 77 -26.84 -5.31 -8.57
CA GLY A 77 -28.30 -5.34 -8.72
C GLY A 77 -29.06 -4.49 -7.70
N ALA A 78 -28.35 -3.67 -6.92
CA ALA A 78 -28.94 -2.75 -5.96
C ALA A 78 -28.47 -1.32 -6.21
N ARG A 79 -29.38 -0.35 -6.12
CA ARG A 79 -29.03 1.07 -6.21
C ARG A 79 -28.32 1.49 -4.94
N ARG A 80 -27.05 1.86 -5.06
CA ARG A 80 -26.19 2.28 -3.94
C ARG A 80 -25.74 3.71 -4.11
N ARG A 81 -25.57 4.38 -2.98
CA ARG A 81 -24.98 5.72 -2.90
C ARG A 81 -23.47 5.62 -3.13
N VAL A 82 -22.95 6.49 -3.97
CA VAL A 82 -21.53 6.54 -4.32
C VAL A 82 -20.97 7.91 -3.92
N ARG A 83 -19.89 7.88 -3.15
CA ARG A 83 -18.93 8.97 -2.93
C ARG A 83 -17.55 8.37 -2.88
N LEU A 84 -16.95 8.24 -4.04
CA LEU A 84 -15.72 7.48 -4.21
C LEU A 84 -14.67 8.37 -4.88
N PRO A 85 -13.50 8.60 -4.26
CA PRO A 85 -12.37 9.17 -4.98
C PRO A 85 -11.79 8.14 -5.95
N LEU A 86 -11.49 8.54 -7.18
CA LEU A 86 -10.77 7.71 -8.15
C LEU A 86 -9.27 7.65 -7.83
N LEU A 87 -8.74 8.71 -7.21
CA LEU A 87 -7.39 8.77 -6.66
C LEU A 87 -7.45 9.21 -5.21
N ALA A 88 -6.68 8.56 -4.32
CA ALA A 88 -6.57 8.94 -2.93
C ALA A 88 -5.13 8.89 -2.45
N GLN A 89 -4.73 9.86 -1.63
CA GLN A 89 -3.40 9.93 -1.04
C GLN A 89 -3.52 10.16 0.46
N PRO A 90 -2.75 9.46 1.33
CA PRO A 90 -2.63 9.83 2.72
C PRO A 90 -2.03 11.23 2.83
N VAL A 91 -2.56 12.09 3.70
CA VAL A 91 -2.10 13.48 3.83
C VAL A 91 -2.08 13.97 5.27
N ARG A 92 -1.28 15.00 5.53
CA ARG A 92 -1.30 15.80 6.76
C ARG A 92 -1.88 17.18 6.49
N LEU A 93 -2.42 17.79 7.55
CA LEU A 93 -2.83 19.20 7.55
C LEU A 93 -1.83 20.02 8.37
N GLU A 94 -0.96 20.75 7.70
CA GLU A 94 -0.04 21.69 8.34
C GLU A 94 -0.70 23.06 8.50
N ARG A 95 -0.60 23.66 9.69
CA ARG A 95 -1.15 25.01 9.90
C ARG A 95 -0.43 26.04 9.04
N ALA A 96 -1.20 26.82 8.30
CA ALA A 96 -0.75 27.97 7.53
C ALA A 96 -1.38 29.27 8.07
N ARG A 97 -0.92 30.43 7.58
CA ARG A 97 -1.46 31.74 7.98
C ARG A 97 -2.98 31.89 7.74
N ARG A 98 -3.52 31.22 6.71
CA ARG A 98 -4.95 31.25 6.33
C ARG A 98 -5.51 29.85 6.09
N GLY A 99 -5.48 28.99 7.10
CA GLY A 99 -6.01 27.62 7.02
C GLY A 99 -4.93 26.57 7.13
N TYR A 100 -5.00 25.55 6.28
CA TYR A 100 -4.07 24.44 6.27
C TYR A 100 -3.45 24.24 4.90
N ARG A 101 -2.17 23.87 4.88
CA ARG A 101 -1.54 23.23 3.73
C ARG A 101 -1.81 21.74 3.83
N VAL A 102 -2.26 21.14 2.73
CA VAL A 102 -2.42 19.70 2.61
C VAL A 102 -1.10 19.14 2.10
N VAL A 103 -0.42 18.33 2.92
CA VAL A 103 0.90 17.78 2.59
C VAL A 103 0.79 16.27 2.41
N PRO A 104 1.36 15.69 1.33
CA PRO A 104 1.47 14.25 1.16
C PRO A 104 2.07 13.54 2.37
N ALA A 105 1.44 12.44 2.79
CA ALA A 105 1.87 11.57 3.89
C ALA A 105 2.01 10.11 3.45
N GLY A 106 2.14 9.88 2.15
CA GLY A 106 2.10 8.56 1.53
C GLY A 106 1.88 8.66 0.02
N ASP A 107 1.80 7.52 -0.63
CA ASP A 107 1.66 7.43 -2.08
C ASP A 107 0.23 7.72 -2.55
N LEU A 108 0.16 8.23 -3.78
CA LEU A 108 -1.09 8.36 -4.50
C LEU A 108 -1.55 6.95 -4.92
N GLU A 109 -2.78 6.60 -4.58
CA GLU A 109 -3.37 5.30 -4.86
C GLU A 109 -4.60 5.48 -5.76
N LEU A 110 -4.70 4.66 -6.81
CA LEU A 110 -5.95 4.49 -7.54
C LEU A 110 -6.99 3.76 -6.68
N THR A 111 -8.27 4.00 -6.99
CA THR A 111 -9.35 3.23 -6.37
C THR A 111 -9.15 1.73 -6.58
N PRO A 112 -9.30 0.91 -5.54
CA PRO A 112 -9.12 -0.54 -5.63
C PRO A 112 -10.22 -1.24 -6.44
N LEU A 113 -11.25 -0.50 -6.88
CA LEU A 113 -12.29 -1.04 -7.78
C LEU A 113 -11.77 -1.28 -9.20
N ILE A 114 -10.63 -0.69 -9.58
CA ILE A 114 -9.97 -0.96 -10.85
C ILE A 114 -9.10 -2.20 -10.68
N GLU A 115 -9.63 -3.36 -11.06
CA GLU A 115 -8.95 -4.65 -10.90
C GLU A 115 -7.95 -4.95 -12.03
N ASP A 116 -8.15 -4.36 -13.22
CA ASP A 116 -7.25 -4.51 -14.37
C ASP A 116 -5.94 -3.74 -14.14
N ARG A 117 -4.85 -4.49 -13.96
CA ARG A 117 -3.52 -3.96 -13.66
C ARG A 117 -2.89 -3.19 -14.82
N GLU A 118 -3.10 -3.62 -16.06
CA GLU A 118 -2.51 -2.92 -17.22
C GLU A 118 -3.21 -1.59 -17.44
N LEU A 119 -4.53 -1.58 -17.28
CA LEU A 119 -5.32 -0.36 -17.35
C LEU A 119 -4.99 0.59 -16.18
N ALA A 120 -4.87 0.08 -14.95
CA ALA A 120 -4.45 0.86 -13.80
C ALA A 120 -3.08 1.52 -14.03
N ALA A 121 -2.09 0.77 -14.51
CA ALA A 121 -0.75 1.31 -14.81
C ALA A 121 -0.79 2.42 -15.88
N ARG A 122 -1.64 2.28 -16.91
CA ARG A 122 -1.86 3.32 -17.92
C ARG A 122 -2.51 4.58 -17.34
N LEU A 123 -3.48 4.43 -16.46
CA LEU A 123 -4.14 5.54 -15.78
C LEU A 123 -3.18 6.28 -14.84
N GLU A 124 -2.31 5.55 -14.14
CA GLU A 124 -1.25 6.12 -13.28
C GLU A 124 -0.17 6.86 -14.08
N ALA A 125 0.11 6.40 -15.31
CA ALA A 125 1.07 7.05 -16.21
C ALA A 125 0.52 8.30 -16.93
N ALA A 126 -0.69 8.76 -16.60
CA ALA A 126 -1.29 9.92 -17.23
C ALA A 126 -0.42 11.19 -17.04
N PRO A 127 -0.18 11.98 -18.10
CA PRO A 127 0.67 13.17 -18.00
C PRO A 127 0.14 14.18 -16.96
N GLY A 128 1.01 14.55 -16.02
CA GLY A 128 0.68 15.54 -14.99
C GLY A 128 -0.34 15.06 -13.96
N LEU A 129 -0.63 13.76 -13.87
CA LEU A 129 -1.58 13.18 -12.92
C LEU A 129 -1.38 13.73 -11.51
N ALA A 130 -2.46 14.22 -10.89
CA ALA A 130 -2.47 14.82 -9.55
C ALA A 130 -1.51 16.02 -9.34
N GLY A 131 -0.88 16.51 -10.40
CA GLY A 131 -0.03 17.70 -10.36
C GLY A 131 -0.83 19.01 -10.37
N PRO A 132 -0.15 20.15 -10.20
CA PRO A 132 -0.79 21.47 -10.26
C PRO A 132 -1.56 21.67 -11.56
N GLY A 133 -2.82 22.08 -11.45
CA GLY A 133 -3.69 22.33 -12.61
C GLY A 133 -4.26 21.07 -13.28
N TRP A 134 -3.87 19.86 -12.84
CA TRP A 134 -4.38 18.60 -13.42
C TRP A 134 -5.90 18.55 -13.43
N LEU A 135 -6.55 18.85 -12.29
CA LEU A 135 -8.01 18.79 -12.21
C LEU A 135 -8.73 19.73 -13.20
N ALA A 136 -8.09 20.80 -13.64
CA ALA A 136 -8.63 21.75 -14.62
C ALA A 136 -8.17 21.45 -16.07
N ALA A 137 -7.29 20.47 -16.27
CA ALA A 137 -6.78 20.12 -17.59
C ALA A 137 -7.86 19.45 -18.45
N THR A 138 -7.84 19.73 -19.75
CA THR A 138 -8.82 19.19 -20.72
C THR A 138 -8.87 17.65 -20.73
N GLY A 139 -7.75 16.98 -20.45
CA GLY A 139 -7.66 15.52 -20.41
C GLY A 139 -8.33 14.87 -19.18
N THR A 140 -8.67 15.66 -18.16
CA THR A 140 -9.15 15.12 -16.88
C THR A 140 -10.54 14.52 -16.98
N THR A 141 -11.43 15.10 -17.79
CA THR A 141 -12.75 14.52 -18.06
C THR A 141 -12.63 13.11 -18.65
N ALA A 142 -11.84 12.97 -19.71
CA ALA A 142 -11.63 11.67 -20.36
C ALA A 142 -10.94 10.66 -19.42
N TRP A 143 -10.02 11.13 -18.55
CA TRP A 143 -9.40 10.30 -17.53
C TRP A 143 -10.42 9.80 -16.50
N ILE A 144 -11.31 10.69 -16.02
CA ILE A 144 -12.38 10.34 -15.05
C ILE A 144 -13.34 9.32 -15.65
N ASP A 145 -13.77 9.52 -16.90
CA ASP A 145 -14.67 8.59 -17.59
C ASP A 145 -14.01 7.20 -17.71
N ALA A 146 -12.76 7.15 -18.16
CA ALA A 146 -12.02 5.89 -18.31
C ALA A 146 -11.78 5.18 -16.97
N ALA A 147 -11.42 5.92 -15.92
CA ALA A 147 -11.21 5.36 -14.58
C ALA A 147 -12.52 4.90 -13.93
N ALA A 148 -13.64 5.59 -14.17
CA ALA A 148 -14.96 5.18 -13.70
C ALA A 148 -15.42 3.90 -14.40
N GLU A 149 -15.27 3.83 -15.73
CA GLU A 149 -15.60 2.63 -16.51
C GLU A 149 -14.75 1.43 -16.05
N ALA A 150 -13.45 1.64 -15.85
CA ALA A 150 -12.53 0.63 -15.31
C ALA A 150 -12.91 0.15 -13.90
N ALA A 151 -13.56 1.00 -13.10
CA ALA A 151 -14.12 0.67 -11.79
C ALA A 151 -15.52 0.01 -11.87
N GLY A 152 -16.04 -0.24 -13.07
CA GLY A 152 -17.38 -0.80 -13.30
C GLY A 152 -18.52 0.20 -13.07
N LEU A 153 -18.23 1.51 -13.06
CA LEU A 153 -19.18 2.56 -12.72
C LEU A 153 -19.42 3.49 -13.91
N LYS A 154 -20.65 3.52 -14.42
CA LYS A 154 -21.02 4.39 -15.53
C LYS A 154 -21.39 5.79 -15.05
N VAL A 155 -20.63 6.79 -15.50
CA VAL A 155 -20.91 8.21 -15.22
C VAL A 155 -21.79 8.83 -16.30
N HIS A 156 -22.68 9.74 -15.89
CA HIS A 156 -23.54 10.52 -16.77
C HIS A 156 -22.80 11.71 -17.41
N GLY A 157 -21.83 12.27 -16.67
CA GLY A 157 -20.99 13.38 -17.09
C GLY A 157 -20.03 13.79 -15.99
N VAL A 158 -19.14 14.73 -16.29
CA VAL A 158 -18.11 15.22 -15.37
C VAL A 158 -18.28 16.71 -15.11
N LEU A 159 -18.29 17.10 -13.84
CA LEU A 159 -18.31 18.49 -13.38
C LEU A 159 -16.91 18.96 -13.01
N ALA A 160 -16.56 20.20 -13.37
CA ALA A 160 -15.29 20.82 -12.99
C ALA A 160 -15.25 21.29 -11.53
N GLU A 161 -16.41 21.52 -10.92
CA GLU A 161 -16.53 22.01 -9.55
C GLU A 161 -17.43 21.10 -8.70
N PRO A 162 -17.21 21.02 -7.38
CA PRO A 162 -18.09 20.29 -6.48
C PRO A 162 -19.54 20.77 -6.59
N PRO A 163 -20.51 19.86 -6.78
CA PRO A 163 -21.90 20.27 -6.88
C PRO A 163 -22.43 20.74 -5.52
N ARG A 164 -23.33 21.74 -5.53
CA ARG A 164 -23.98 22.26 -4.30
C ARG A 164 -24.97 21.26 -3.69
N GLY A 165 -25.50 20.35 -4.50
CA GLY A 165 -26.38 19.26 -4.10
C GLY A 165 -26.08 18.04 -4.98
N ILE A 166 -26.35 16.85 -4.46
CA ILE A 166 -26.07 15.60 -5.16
C ILE A 166 -27.37 15.12 -5.78
N ASP A 167 -27.35 14.85 -7.08
CA ASP A 167 -28.45 14.17 -7.75
C ASP A 167 -28.37 12.68 -7.42
N ASP A 168 -29.37 12.17 -6.70
CA ASP A 168 -29.44 10.77 -6.30
C ASP A 168 -29.99 9.86 -7.40
N SER A 169 -30.26 10.38 -8.61
CA SER A 169 -30.75 9.58 -9.74
C SER A 169 -29.65 9.09 -10.69
N VAL A 170 -28.53 9.80 -10.77
CA VAL A 170 -27.41 9.52 -11.68
C VAL A 170 -26.08 9.49 -10.94
N LEU A 171 -25.06 8.91 -11.58
CA LEU A 171 -23.68 9.00 -11.12
C LEU A 171 -22.96 10.10 -11.89
N THR A 172 -22.26 10.98 -11.18
CA THR A 172 -21.54 12.13 -11.78
C THR A 172 -20.08 12.11 -11.37
N GLY A 173 -19.19 12.29 -12.34
CA GLY A 173 -17.78 12.56 -12.09
C GLY A 173 -17.58 14.01 -11.65
N VAL A 174 -16.63 14.25 -10.74
CA VAL A 174 -16.34 15.58 -10.20
C VAL A 174 -14.83 15.75 -10.16
N ALA A 175 -14.29 16.62 -11.02
CA ALA A 175 -12.88 16.96 -11.09
C ALA A 175 -12.47 17.92 -9.95
N ALA A 176 -12.67 17.49 -8.71
CA ALA A 176 -12.36 18.26 -7.51
C ALA A 176 -11.55 17.43 -6.51
N ALA A 177 -10.98 18.14 -5.53
CA ALA A 177 -10.29 17.54 -4.40
C ALA A 177 -11.17 17.60 -3.14
N ALA A 178 -11.05 16.60 -2.27
CA ALA A 178 -11.68 16.61 -0.96
C ALA A 178 -10.86 15.88 0.09
N ILE A 179 -11.01 16.28 1.35
CA ILE A 179 -10.45 15.58 2.51
C ILE A 179 -11.51 14.68 3.13
N PHE A 180 -11.12 13.46 3.45
CA PHE A 180 -11.95 12.48 4.16
C PHE A 180 -11.11 11.62 5.10
N VAL A 181 -11.79 10.80 5.92
CA VAL A 181 -11.16 9.89 6.87
C VAL A 181 -11.53 8.46 6.53
N THR A 182 -10.53 7.58 6.47
CA THR A 182 -10.75 6.13 6.45
C THR A 182 -10.30 5.54 7.78
N ARG A 183 -11.11 4.63 8.36
CA ARG A 183 -10.74 3.86 9.56
C ARG A 183 -10.49 2.37 9.26
N ASP A 184 -10.83 1.92 8.06
CA ASP A 184 -10.84 0.50 7.71
C ASP A 184 -10.17 0.31 6.36
N VAL A 185 -8.95 -0.23 6.37
CA VAL A 185 -8.19 -0.50 5.15
C VAL A 185 -7.88 -2.00 5.00
N PHE A 186 -8.15 -2.85 6.00
CA PHE A 186 -7.67 -4.25 5.94
C PHE A 186 -8.72 -5.36 6.21
N ALA A 187 -9.88 -5.07 6.81
CA ALA A 187 -10.83 -6.14 7.14
C ALA A 187 -11.59 -6.70 5.94
N GLY A 188 -11.98 -5.86 4.96
CA GLY A 188 -12.76 -6.32 3.80
C GLY A 188 -11.98 -6.91 2.64
N ARG A 189 -10.65 -6.72 2.62
CA ARG A 189 -9.81 -7.14 1.50
C ARG A 189 -9.17 -8.51 1.71
N LEU A 190 -9.21 -9.08 2.91
CA LEU A 190 -8.47 -10.30 3.21
C LEU A 190 -8.94 -11.47 2.34
N ARG A 191 -10.26 -11.67 2.21
CA ARG A 191 -10.82 -12.73 1.38
C ARG A 191 -10.39 -12.60 -0.09
N ASP A 192 -10.57 -11.42 -0.66
CA ASP A 192 -10.27 -11.18 -2.08
C ASP A 192 -8.78 -11.24 -2.37
N ILE A 193 -7.93 -10.75 -1.44
CA ILE A 193 -6.47 -10.90 -1.52
C ILE A 193 -6.09 -12.39 -1.52
N LEU A 194 -6.66 -13.19 -0.61
CA LEU A 194 -6.38 -14.62 -0.54
C LEU A 194 -6.81 -15.36 -1.81
N LEU A 195 -7.99 -15.04 -2.38
CA LEU A 195 -8.45 -15.61 -3.65
C LEU A 195 -7.59 -15.17 -4.83
N SER A 196 -7.21 -13.89 -4.88
CA SER A 196 -6.29 -13.35 -5.89
C SER A 196 -4.93 -14.06 -5.83
N TRP A 197 -4.38 -14.28 -4.65
CA TRP A 197 -3.14 -15.02 -4.47
C TRP A 197 -3.28 -16.50 -4.86
N ALA A 198 -4.41 -17.13 -4.51
CA ALA A 198 -4.69 -18.53 -4.85
C ALA A 198 -4.75 -18.75 -6.37
N GLY A 199 -5.30 -17.79 -7.12
CA GLY A 199 -5.39 -17.84 -8.58
C GLY A 199 -4.14 -17.35 -9.33
N ARG A 200 -3.07 -16.96 -8.61
CA ARG A 200 -1.91 -16.32 -9.23
C ARG A 200 -0.99 -17.35 -9.91
N PRO A 201 -0.70 -17.21 -11.21
CA PRO A 201 0.29 -18.07 -11.88
C PRO A 201 1.67 -17.96 -11.22
N GLY A 202 2.36 -19.08 -11.02
CA GLY A 202 3.68 -19.11 -10.40
C GLY A 202 3.68 -19.14 -8.87
N LEU A 203 2.51 -19.24 -8.21
CA LEU A 203 2.39 -19.34 -6.75
C LEU A 203 3.28 -20.46 -6.18
N GLU A 204 3.34 -21.59 -6.88
CA GLU A 204 4.13 -22.77 -6.55
C GLU A 204 5.63 -22.51 -6.42
N ALA A 205 6.15 -21.51 -7.14
CA ALA A 205 7.55 -21.12 -7.12
C ALA A 205 7.87 -20.07 -6.03
N THR A 206 6.87 -19.61 -5.28
CA THR A 206 7.05 -18.56 -4.26
C THR A 206 7.39 -19.12 -2.88
N ALA A 207 7.98 -18.28 -2.04
CA ALA A 207 8.19 -18.55 -0.62
C ALA A 207 6.88 -18.86 0.13
N LEU A 208 5.75 -18.28 -0.30
CA LEU A 208 4.44 -18.52 0.28
C LEU A 208 4.01 -20.00 0.13
N SER A 209 4.23 -20.59 -1.05
CA SER A 209 3.95 -22.01 -1.28
C SER A 209 4.80 -22.90 -0.36
N ARG A 210 6.10 -22.60 -0.24
CA ARG A 210 7.01 -23.33 0.65
C ARG A 210 6.57 -23.27 2.12
N LEU A 211 6.14 -22.10 2.59
CA LEU A 211 5.65 -21.93 3.96
C LEU A 211 4.43 -22.78 4.31
N TYR A 212 3.55 -23.09 3.35
CA TYR A 212 2.31 -23.83 3.60
C TYR A 212 2.38 -25.31 3.21
N VAL A 213 3.25 -25.69 2.27
CA VAL A 213 3.34 -27.06 1.74
C VAL A 213 4.53 -27.82 2.30
N ASP A 214 5.61 -27.11 2.69
CA ASP A 214 6.89 -27.70 3.10
C ASP A 214 7.06 -27.76 4.64
N THR A 215 5.99 -27.58 5.41
CA THR A 215 6.03 -27.58 6.90
C THR A 215 6.33 -28.95 7.53
N GLY A 216 6.71 -29.95 6.74
CA GLY A 216 6.62 -31.36 7.09
C GLY A 216 7.91 -32.18 6.99
N ARG A 217 9.07 -31.58 6.71
CA ARG A 217 10.35 -32.28 6.93
C ARG A 217 11.05 -31.65 8.13
N PRO A 218 11.14 -32.36 9.27
CA PRO A 218 12.29 -32.17 10.15
C PRO A 218 13.51 -32.24 9.25
N GLN A 219 14.42 -31.30 9.40
CA GLN A 219 15.74 -31.40 8.80
C GLN A 219 16.43 -32.60 9.46
N GLU A 220 16.17 -33.81 8.94
CA GLU A 220 16.89 -35.02 9.30
C GLU A 220 18.36 -34.76 8.97
N GLY A 221 19.15 -34.59 10.02
CA GLY A 221 20.58 -34.33 9.95
C GLY A 221 20.89 -32.89 9.56
N VAL A 222 21.31 -32.10 10.54
CA VAL A 222 22.40 -31.16 10.28
C VAL A 222 23.56 -32.03 9.81
N PRO A 223 24.00 -31.99 8.53
CA PRO A 223 25.29 -32.55 8.23
C PRO A 223 26.26 -31.61 8.94
N THR A 224 26.96 -32.12 9.95
CA THR A 224 28.23 -31.53 10.35
C THR A 224 29.16 -31.66 9.14
N HIS A 225 29.05 -30.72 8.20
CA HIS A 225 30.01 -30.54 7.15
C HIS A 225 31.28 -30.02 7.82
N ASP A 226 32.11 -30.95 8.26
CA ASP A 226 33.54 -30.76 8.45
C ASP A 226 34.18 -30.60 7.07
N HIS A 227 33.91 -29.45 6.45
CA HIS A 227 34.63 -28.93 5.31
C HIS A 227 35.22 -27.62 5.80
N GLY A 228 36.56 -27.56 5.91
CA GLY A 228 37.27 -26.33 6.21
C GLY A 228 36.76 -25.18 5.33
N PRO A 229 36.77 -23.94 5.82
CA PRO A 229 36.08 -22.83 5.16
C PRO A 229 36.58 -22.68 3.72
N HIS A 230 35.70 -22.97 2.75
CA HIS A 230 35.92 -22.53 1.37
C HIS A 230 35.79 -21.00 1.33
N PRO A 231 36.65 -20.27 0.61
CA PRO A 231 36.58 -18.80 0.53
C PRO A 231 35.21 -18.28 0.06
N ALA A 232 34.46 -19.10 -0.70
CA ALA A 232 33.11 -18.79 -1.15
C ALA A 232 32.01 -18.87 -0.05
N ASP A 233 32.30 -19.54 1.06
CA ASP A 233 31.41 -19.70 2.23
C ASP A 233 31.66 -18.68 3.33
N GLU A 234 32.71 -17.86 3.19
CA GLU A 234 32.96 -16.77 4.10
C GLU A 234 31.88 -15.69 3.92
N VAL A 235 31.32 -15.26 5.05
CA VAL A 235 30.34 -14.18 5.11
C VAL A 235 31.11 -12.92 5.47
N LEU A 236 31.36 -12.08 4.46
CA LEU A 236 31.90 -10.74 4.65
C LEU A 236 30.74 -9.82 4.99
N SER A 237 30.72 -9.29 6.21
CA SER A 237 29.67 -8.36 6.64
C SER A 237 30.29 -7.12 7.27
N PRO A 238 29.82 -5.91 6.93
CA PRO A 238 30.20 -4.69 7.63
C PRO A 238 29.59 -4.61 9.04
N LEU A 239 28.70 -5.54 9.38
CA LEU A 239 28.04 -5.65 10.68
C LEU A 239 28.73 -6.74 11.52
N PRO A 240 28.89 -6.55 12.84
CA PRO A 240 29.39 -7.60 13.71
C PRO A 240 28.33 -8.70 13.86
N LEU A 241 28.58 -9.87 13.27
CA LEU A 241 27.66 -11.01 13.29
C LEU A 241 28.16 -12.15 14.18
N ASN A 242 27.29 -12.64 15.07
CA ASN A 242 27.53 -13.87 15.80
C ASN A 242 27.40 -15.11 14.86
N ALA A 243 27.70 -16.30 15.38
CA ALA A 243 27.68 -17.53 14.59
C ALA A 243 26.30 -17.84 13.98
N ALA A 244 25.22 -17.68 14.75
CA ALA A 244 23.86 -17.93 14.28
C ALA A 244 23.44 -16.93 13.20
N GLN A 245 23.83 -15.66 13.33
CA GLN A 245 23.53 -14.63 12.33
C GLN A 245 24.32 -14.85 11.04
N ARG A 246 25.58 -15.28 11.13
CA ARG A 246 26.38 -15.68 9.96
C ARG A 246 25.79 -16.88 9.24
N ASP A 247 25.29 -17.86 9.99
CA ASP A 247 24.61 -19.02 9.42
C ASP A 247 23.36 -18.61 8.64
N VAL A 248 22.54 -17.69 9.18
CA VAL A 248 21.39 -17.12 8.45
C VAL A 248 21.82 -16.50 7.12
N VAL A 249 22.85 -15.64 7.10
CA VAL A 249 23.33 -15.02 5.85
C VAL A 249 23.80 -16.10 4.87
N ARG A 250 24.54 -17.12 5.34
CA ARG A 250 24.97 -18.22 4.48
C ARG A 250 23.79 -18.95 3.87
N ARG A 251 22.77 -19.29 4.67
CA ARG A 251 21.57 -19.99 4.21
C ARG A 251 20.80 -19.20 3.18
N THR A 252 20.74 -17.87 3.28
CA THR A 252 20.07 -17.02 2.27
C THR A 252 20.70 -17.09 0.87
N ARG A 253 21.93 -17.58 0.74
CA ARG A 253 22.61 -17.72 -0.55
C ARG A 253 22.10 -18.89 -1.39
N THR A 254 21.52 -19.91 -0.76
CA THR A 254 21.17 -21.19 -1.42
C THR A 254 19.78 -21.68 -1.07
N GLU A 255 19.26 -21.36 0.11
CA GLU A 255 17.93 -21.79 0.54
C GLU A 255 16.84 -20.90 -0.05
N PRO A 256 15.78 -21.49 -0.61
CA PRO A 256 14.66 -20.72 -1.18
C PRO A 256 13.81 -20.02 -0.11
N LEU A 257 13.94 -20.41 1.16
CA LEU A 257 13.22 -19.83 2.30
C LEU A 257 14.06 -19.98 3.57
N VAL A 258 14.36 -18.86 4.23
CA VAL A 258 15.01 -18.83 5.55
C VAL A 258 14.08 -18.12 6.51
N VAL A 259 13.69 -18.81 7.59
CA VAL A 259 12.85 -18.24 8.66
C VAL A 259 13.71 -17.95 9.88
N VAL A 260 13.77 -16.67 10.27
CA VAL A 260 14.49 -16.23 11.47
C VAL A 260 13.48 -15.88 12.55
N SER A 261 13.50 -16.64 13.64
CA SER A 261 12.70 -16.36 14.84
C SER A 261 13.62 -16.01 16.02
N GLY A 262 13.13 -15.19 16.93
CA GLY A 262 13.90 -14.78 18.12
C GLY A 262 13.19 -13.66 18.88
N ALA A 263 13.45 -13.54 20.18
CA ALA A 263 12.87 -12.47 20.99
C ALA A 263 13.26 -11.06 20.47
N PRO A 264 12.47 -10.02 20.76
CA PRO A 264 12.86 -8.64 20.48
C PRO A 264 14.26 -8.33 21.05
N GLY A 265 15.07 -7.56 20.31
CA GLY A 265 16.42 -7.19 20.74
C GLY A 265 17.55 -8.13 20.33
N ASN A 266 17.28 -9.34 19.81
CA ASN A 266 18.33 -10.29 19.40
C ASN A 266 18.98 -10.01 18.02
N GLY A 267 18.96 -8.76 17.56
CA GLY A 267 19.66 -8.36 16.33
C GLY A 267 19.05 -8.85 15.01
N LYS A 268 17.76 -9.24 14.97
CA LYS A 268 17.08 -9.69 13.72
C LYS A 268 17.22 -8.68 12.58
N SER A 269 17.06 -7.38 12.86
CA SER A 269 17.25 -6.32 11.87
C SER A 269 18.68 -6.24 11.36
N HIS A 270 19.68 -6.48 12.23
CA HIS A 270 21.10 -6.50 11.82
C HIS A 270 21.37 -7.70 10.92
N THR A 271 20.81 -8.87 11.24
CA THR A 271 20.94 -10.07 10.40
C THR A 271 20.29 -9.88 9.03
N LEU A 272 19.10 -9.25 8.99
CA LEU A 272 18.41 -8.95 7.73
C LEU A 272 19.20 -7.96 6.88
N VAL A 273 19.74 -6.89 7.46
CA VAL A 273 20.57 -5.92 6.75
C VAL A 273 21.85 -6.58 6.22
N ALA A 274 22.50 -7.43 7.02
CA ALA A 274 23.67 -8.17 6.57
C ALA A 274 23.38 -9.11 5.39
N ALA A 275 22.27 -9.84 5.43
CA ALA A 275 21.84 -10.70 4.32
C ALA A 275 21.50 -9.89 3.06
N ALA A 276 20.88 -8.72 3.23
CA ALA A 276 20.57 -7.82 2.12
C ALA A 276 21.86 -7.30 1.47
N LEU A 277 22.82 -6.83 2.28
CA LEU A 277 24.12 -6.37 1.79
C LEU A 277 24.92 -7.49 1.12
N ASP A 278 24.92 -8.71 1.67
CA ASP A 278 25.55 -9.88 1.04
C ASP A 278 24.97 -10.20 -0.33
N THR A 279 23.64 -10.10 -0.47
CA THR A 279 22.95 -10.32 -1.74
C THR A 279 23.31 -9.24 -2.78
N VAL A 280 23.36 -7.98 -2.34
CA VAL A 280 23.70 -6.84 -3.21
C VAL A 280 25.17 -6.88 -3.63
N ASP A 281 26.09 -7.21 -2.73
CA ASP A 281 27.52 -7.38 -3.01
C ASP A 281 27.75 -8.46 -4.09
N ARG A 282 26.91 -9.49 -4.10
CA ARG A 282 26.89 -10.56 -5.11
C ARG A 282 26.19 -10.19 -6.41
N GLY A 283 25.81 -8.92 -6.59
CA GLY A 283 25.15 -8.40 -7.80
C GLY A 283 23.63 -8.65 -7.84
N GLY A 284 23.02 -9.08 -6.74
CA GLY A 284 21.57 -9.26 -6.62
C GLY A 284 20.82 -7.97 -6.30
N SER A 285 19.49 -8.06 -6.31
CA SER A 285 18.60 -7.00 -5.82
C SER A 285 17.74 -7.53 -4.69
N VAL A 286 17.33 -6.65 -3.78
CA VAL A 286 16.61 -7.03 -2.56
C VAL A 286 15.37 -6.14 -2.41
N LEU A 287 14.21 -6.77 -2.23
CA LEU A 287 12.98 -6.10 -1.78
C LEU A 287 12.77 -6.38 -0.29
N VAL A 288 12.76 -5.33 0.52
CA VAL A 288 12.44 -5.42 1.94
C VAL A 288 11.02 -4.90 2.16
N ALA A 289 10.16 -5.73 2.75
CA ALA A 289 8.78 -5.36 3.07
C ALA A 289 8.54 -5.48 4.58
N THR A 290 7.77 -4.54 5.14
CA THR A 290 7.41 -4.50 6.56
C THR A 290 6.02 -3.91 6.75
N GLN A 291 5.38 -4.23 7.86
CA GLN A 291 4.03 -3.75 8.20
C GLN A 291 4.03 -2.35 8.83
N SER A 292 5.19 -1.78 9.14
CA SER A 292 5.32 -0.49 9.81
C SER A 292 6.29 0.42 9.07
N VAL A 293 5.86 1.66 8.81
CA VAL A 293 6.71 2.72 8.25
C VAL A 293 7.95 2.92 9.12
N HIS A 294 7.78 3.01 10.43
CA HIS A 294 8.90 3.15 11.36
C HIS A 294 9.94 2.02 11.22
N ALA A 295 9.51 0.78 11.01
CA ALA A 295 10.42 -0.32 10.77
C ALA A 295 11.16 -0.19 9.42
N ALA A 296 10.49 0.33 8.39
CA ALA A 296 11.13 0.61 7.10
C ALA A 296 12.19 1.70 7.24
N ASP A 297 11.90 2.76 8.01
CA ASP A 297 12.81 3.87 8.28
C ASP A 297 14.07 3.41 9.00
N VAL A 298 13.90 2.61 10.06
CA VAL A 298 15.02 2.06 10.83
C VAL A 298 15.90 1.18 9.93
N LEU A 299 15.31 0.35 9.08
CA LEU A 299 16.06 -0.50 8.14
C LEU A 299 16.76 0.32 7.05
N GLY A 300 16.07 1.31 6.49
CA GLY A 300 16.63 2.22 5.48
C GLY A 300 17.81 3.02 6.03
N GLU A 301 17.69 3.51 7.27
CA GLU A 301 18.77 4.22 7.95
C GLU A 301 19.96 3.31 8.26
N LEU A 302 19.72 2.07 8.71
CA LEU A 302 20.79 1.09 8.91
C LEU A 302 21.52 0.79 7.60
N LEU A 303 20.80 0.63 6.49
CA LEU A 303 21.40 0.41 5.17
C LEU A 303 22.24 1.61 4.71
N ARG A 304 21.78 2.85 4.91
CA ARG A 304 22.51 4.08 4.54
C ARG A 304 23.83 4.28 5.27
N ARG A 305 23.99 3.67 6.45
CA ARG A 305 25.25 3.76 7.23
C ARG A 305 26.38 2.91 6.66
N HIS A 306 26.07 2.00 5.73
CA HIS A 306 27.05 1.10 5.15
C HIS A 306 27.29 1.44 3.67
N PRO A 307 28.50 1.20 3.15
CA PRO A 307 28.77 1.34 1.71
C PRO A 307 27.84 0.44 0.91
N GLY A 308 27.12 1.02 -0.06
CA GLY A 308 26.15 0.29 -0.88
C GLY A 308 25.21 1.22 -1.63
N PRO A 309 24.31 0.66 -2.47
CA PRO A 309 23.29 1.46 -3.14
C PRO A 309 22.33 2.08 -2.13
N ILE A 310 21.90 3.32 -2.41
CA ILE A 310 20.92 4.01 -1.59
C ILE A 310 19.57 3.27 -1.74
N PRO A 311 18.96 2.83 -0.63
CA PRO A 311 17.67 2.13 -0.70
C PRO A 311 16.58 3.08 -1.21
N VAL A 312 15.74 2.58 -2.13
CA VAL A 312 14.55 3.29 -2.59
C VAL A 312 13.37 2.91 -1.68
N LEU A 313 12.76 3.90 -1.04
CA LEU A 313 11.63 3.69 -0.14
C LEU A 313 10.29 3.93 -0.86
N PHE A 314 9.40 2.95 -0.74
CA PHE A 314 8.04 2.98 -1.25
C PHE A 314 7.04 3.13 -0.09
N GLY A 315 5.91 3.79 -0.32
CA GLY A 315 4.85 3.94 0.69
C GLY A 315 5.00 5.12 1.66
N ASP A 316 6.15 5.82 1.66
CA ASP A 316 6.34 7.03 2.46
C ASP A 316 6.80 8.21 1.62
N ALA A 317 5.88 9.15 1.36
CA ALA A 317 6.18 10.39 0.68
C ALA A 317 6.76 11.45 1.61
N GLU A 318 6.74 11.26 2.94
CA GLU A 318 7.31 12.22 3.90
C GLU A 318 8.85 12.25 3.83
N GLN A 319 9.49 11.25 3.22
CA GLN A 319 10.96 11.09 3.16
C GLN A 319 11.54 11.12 1.73
N ARG A 320 10.73 11.46 0.72
CA ARG A 320 11.21 11.65 -0.66
C ARG A 320 11.64 13.08 -0.94
#